data_AF-A0A970RWH3-F1
#
_entry.id   AF-A0A970RWH3-F1
#
_cell.length_a   1.000
_cell.length_b   1.000
_cell.length_c   1.000
_cell.angle_alpha   90.00
_cell.angle_beta   90.00
_cell.angle_gamma   90.00
#
_symmetry.space_group_name_H-M   'P 1'
#
loop_
_entity.id
_entity.type
_entity.pdbx_description
1 polymer ?
#
loop_
_entity_poly.entity_id
_entity_poly.type
_entity_poly.pdbx_seq_one_letter_code
_entity_poly.pdbx_strand_id
1 'polypeptide(L)'
;MKTRYNILVGAALILGLMILTPAAATAQEYASDPQFRVKLDFNRWHDVHELYDDMRRLEEAYPQFLKMESIGKSHNGLDIMVMTINNPKTGPEMGKAAMYIDANIHGNEIQGGEVCLYTIWYLMENYGKIGEITRLVDERVFYIFPTVNPDGRQHFMEGDGGNSRTGQVPVDEDNDGLFDEDGPNDLNGNGVIETIRKYVPGQGDYRISRTDSRMMEPVPFGETGDYIILGQEGIDDDGDGMVNEDGPGSYDPNRNWGVDWQPNYIQGGSMDYPFQLPEARAVNDFLMAHPNIAGVQAYHNSGGMILRGPGAESLGEYPGSDVRVYDELGQNGERILPYYRYIVIWSGLYTVHGGFIDWTSDGLGIISFSNELWNSSQYFNSPELMKQAEDPDSPIARNRSRYFFDDKLEFGDQFMEWKAFDHPQYGEVELGGSWKKTQGRVPPRFMNEELCHRNMAFTLYQADEMPMMQIGEVQVKKIEDDVYRVWIDLTNPKVAPTITARAASNKLVRPDLILFEGKPEVISASWISNKNTFDYLNPITDLIDQKELKRLIIRNGHPGKTTRTLQYLVKGRGSVTITYNSVKGGTVSKKLSID
;
A
#
# COMPACT_ATOMS: atom_id res chain seq x y z
N MET A 1 94.15 12.81 40.52
CA MET A 1 93.88 13.66 41.69
C MET A 1 93.05 14.86 41.21
N LYS A 2 91.81 15.02 41.70
CA LYS A 2 90.94 16.23 41.80
C LYS A 2 91.07 17.31 40.67
N THR A 3 90.04 17.83 39.98
CA THR A 3 88.77 18.44 40.46
C THR A 3 87.89 18.84 39.25
N ARG A 4 86.58 18.99 39.50
CA ARG A 4 85.47 19.51 38.66
C ARG A 4 85.59 21.01 38.27
N TYR A 5 85.00 21.43 37.15
CA TYR A 5 83.72 22.21 37.04
C TYR A 5 83.47 22.78 35.61
N ASN A 6 82.18 22.94 35.27
CA ASN A 6 81.54 23.32 34.00
C ASN A 6 81.76 24.79 33.56
N ILE A 7 81.52 25.09 32.26
CA ILE A 7 80.47 25.99 31.73
C ILE A 7 80.48 26.03 30.18
N LEU A 8 79.26 26.18 29.64
CA LEU A 8 78.76 26.31 28.26
C LEU A 8 79.68 26.87 27.15
N VAL A 9 79.49 26.39 25.91
CA VAL A 9 78.74 27.05 24.80
C VAL A 9 79.03 26.31 23.48
N GLY A 10 77.98 26.04 22.69
CA GLY A 10 78.08 25.96 21.22
C GLY A 10 77.76 24.62 20.58
N ALA A 11 76.49 24.38 20.26
CA ALA A 11 76.11 23.45 19.20
C ALA A 11 75.05 24.12 18.32
N ALA A 12 75.43 24.33 17.06
CA ALA A 12 74.66 25.00 16.04
C ALA A 12 73.40 24.21 15.63
N LEU A 13 72.33 24.95 15.35
CA LEU A 13 71.09 24.47 14.74
C LEU A 13 71.39 23.72 13.43
N ILE A 14 70.90 22.49 13.33
CA ILE A 14 70.55 21.86 12.05
C ILE A 14 69.02 21.85 11.99
N LEU A 15 68.48 22.71 11.12
CA LEU A 15 67.06 22.71 10.75
C LEU A 15 66.78 21.46 9.90
N GLY A 16 66.27 20.41 10.53
CA GLY A 16 65.54 19.35 9.84
C GLY A 16 64.09 19.79 9.65
N LEU A 17 63.72 20.24 8.45
CA LEU A 17 62.32 20.36 8.06
C LEU A 17 61.69 18.97 8.05
N MET A 18 61.06 18.57 9.16
CA MET A 18 60.02 17.56 9.12
C MET A 18 58.82 18.19 8.40
N ILE A 19 58.62 17.79 7.14
CA ILE A 19 57.34 17.96 6.46
C ILE A 19 56.35 17.07 7.23
N LEU A 20 55.68 17.66 8.22
CA LEU A 20 54.43 17.14 8.74
C LEU A 20 53.43 17.24 7.58
N THR A 21 53.30 16.16 6.83
CA THR A 21 52.08 15.93 6.05
C THR A 21 50.92 16.06 7.04
N PRO A 22 49.93 16.94 6.82
CA PRO A 22 48.72 16.84 7.59
C PRO A 22 48.15 15.47 7.24
N ALA A 23 48.17 14.54 8.19
CA ALA A 23 47.30 13.39 8.12
C ALA A 23 45.92 14.00 7.89
N ALA A 24 45.34 13.73 6.72
CA ALA A 24 43.96 14.06 6.46
C ALA A 24 43.19 13.47 7.64
N ALA A 25 42.66 14.34 8.49
CA ALA A 25 41.71 13.95 9.50
C ALA A 25 40.62 13.21 8.72
N THR A 26 40.60 11.89 8.82
CA THR A 26 39.45 11.10 8.42
C THR A 26 38.29 11.75 9.16
N ALA A 27 37.36 12.34 8.41
CA ALA A 27 36.14 12.88 8.99
C ALA A 27 35.61 11.81 9.94
N GLN A 28 35.54 12.16 11.22
CA GLN A 28 34.91 11.31 12.20
C GLN A 28 33.50 11.07 11.66
N GLU A 29 33.16 9.83 11.34
CA GLU A 29 31.76 9.46 11.13
C GLU A 29 31.04 9.87 12.41
N TYR A 30 30.34 11.00 12.34
CA TYR A 30 29.56 11.46 13.47
C TYR A 30 28.53 10.37 13.76
N ALA A 31 28.37 9.99 15.03
CA ALA A 31 27.33 9.08 15.48
C ALA A 31 25.90 9.65 15.34
N SER A 32 25.74 10.71 14.55
CA SER A 32 24.46 11.35 14.23
C SER A 32 23.77 10.62 13.09
N ASP A 33 22.46 10.81 12.98
CA ASP A 33 21.63 10.27 11.91
C ASP A 33 22.23 10.48 10.51
N PRO A 34 21.95 9.56 9.56
CA PRO A 34 22.39 9.73 8.19
C PRO A 34 21.92 11.07 7.64
N GLN A 35 22.83 11.78 6.95
CA GLN A 35 22.45 12.99 6.25
C GLN A 35 21.56 12.62 5.06
N PHE A 36 20.26 12.91 5.18
CA PHE A 36 19.30 12.79 4.10
C PHE A 36 19.44 13.95 3.12
N ARG A 37 19.30 13.66 1.82
CA ARG A 37 19.33 14.68 0.78
C ARG A 37 18.04 15.51 0.77
N VAL A 38 16.90 14.84 0.98
CA VAL A 38 15.59 15.45 1.18
C VAL A 38 15.14 15.10 2.60
N LYS A 39 15.00 16.12 3.44
CA LYS A 39 14.45 15.97 4.80
C LYS A 39 12.94 16.16 4.74
N LEU A 40 12.21 15.16 5.27
CA LEU A 40 10.76 15.10 5.40
C LEU A 40 10.42 14.74 6.85
N ASP A 41 9.30 15.27 7.36
CA ASP A 41 8.83 15.03 8.72
C ASP A 41 7.56 14.19 8.70
N PHE A 42 7.57 13.03 9.35
CA PHE A 42 6.40 12.12 9.41
C PHE A 42 5.61 12.23 10.71
N ASN A 43 5.90 13.23 11.54
CA ASN A 43 5.19 13.55 12.79
C ASN A 43 4.10 14.62 12.59
N ARG A 44 3.57 14.73 11.38
CA ARG A 44 2.51 15.65 10.95
C ARG A 44 1.72 15.03 9.80
N TRP A 45 0.62 15.68 9.43
CA TRP A 45 -0.23 15.29 8.31
C TRP A 45 -0.05 16.25 7.15
N HIS A 46 0.25 15.73 5.95
CA HIS A 46 0.41 16.54 4.75
C HIS A 46 -0.95 16.82 4.12
N ASP A 47 -1.23 18.04 3.68
CA ASP A 47 -2.33 18.24 2.73
C ASP A 47 -1.96 17.72 1.32
N VAL A 48 -2.88 17.83 0.36
CA VAL A 48 -2.65 17.36 -1.02
C VAL A 48 -1.48 18.10 -1.68
N HIS A 49 -1.37 19.41 -1.45
CA HIS A 49 -0.34 20.24 -2.06
C HIS A 49 1.03 19.96 -1.44
N GLU A 50 1.11 19.82 -0.12
CA GLU A 50 2.32 19.45 0.61
C GLU A 50 2.86 18.07 0.18
N LEU A 51 1.98 17.08 0.00
CA LEU A 51 2.37 15.77 -0.56
C LEU A 51 3.03 15.94 -1.94
N TYR A 52 2.42 16.74 -2.81
CA TYR A 52 2.91 16.94 -4.17
C TYR A 52 4.19 17.78 -4.22
N ASP A 53 4.35 18.75 -3.33
CA ASP A 53 5.58 19.53 -3.18
C ASP A 53 6.74 18.64 -2.74
N ASP A 54 6.53 17.73 -1.78
CA ASP A 54 7.57 16.82 -1.32
C ASP A 54 7.92 15.75 -2.36
N MET A 55 6.94 15.26 -3.13
CA MET A 55 7.20 14.44 -4.31
C MET A 55 8.05 15.17 -5.35
N ARG A 56 7.77 16.44 -5.65
CA ARG A 56 8.59 17.25 -6.56
C ARG A 56 10.01 17.44 -6.04
N ARG A 57 10.17 17.74 -4.74
CA ARG A 57 11.50 17.85 -4.11
C ARG A 57 12.30 16.54 -4.21
N LEU A 58 11.63 15.40 -4.05
CA LEU A 58 12.24 14.08 -4.25
C LEU A 58 12.64 13.87 -5.72
N GLU A 59 11.76 14.17 -6.67
CA GLU A 59 12.05 14.07 -8.11
C GLU A 59 13.27 14.91 -8.51
N GLU A 60 13.32 16.17 -8.08
CA GLU A 60 14.46 17.07 -8.31
C GLU A 60 15.76 16.54 -7.72
N ALA A 61 15.69 15.87 -6.56
CA ALA A 61 16.84 15.23 -5.96
C ALA A 61 17.24 13.95 -6.70
N TYR A 62 16.30 13.16 -7.21
CA TYR A 62 16.58 11.85 -7.82
C TYR A 62 16.03 11.71 -9.25
N PRO A 63 16.34 12.65 -10.17
CA PRO A 63 15.69 12.73 -11.49
C PRO A 63 16.07 11.59 -12.43
N GLN A 64 17.09 10.80 -12.07
CA GLN A 64 17.48 9.60 -12.82
C GLN A 64 16.57 8.40 -12.53
N PHE A 65 15.85 8.41 -11.40
CA PHE A 65 15.01 7.30 -10.94
C PHE A 65 13.53 7.65 -10.91
N LEU A 66 13.23 8.91 -10.60
CA LEU A 66 11.90 9.40 -10.33
C LEU A 66 11.32 10.15 -11.52
N LYS A 67 10.03 9.90 -11.79
CA LYS A 67 9.21 10.65 -12.73
C LYS A 67 7.83 10.87 -12.11
N MET A 68 7.46 12.11 -11.88
CA MET A 68 6.15 12.50 -11.38
C MET A 68 5.24 12.88 -12.57
N GLU A 69 4.01 12.38 -12.60
CA GLU A 69 3.05 12.70 -13.66
C GLU A 69 1.61 12.68 -13.15
N SER A 70 0.73 13.43 -13.83
CA SER A 70 -0.72 13.38 -13.62
C SER A 70 -1.32 12.34 -14.56
N ILE A 71 -2.12 11.42 -14.02
CA ILE A 71 -2.82 10.39 -14.81
C ILE A 71 -4.23 10.82 -15.22
N GLY A 72 -4.68 11.98 -14.74
CA GLY A 72 -6.03 12.48 -14.93
C GLY A 72 -6.38 13.52 -13.87
N LYS A 73 -7.63 13.94 -13.88
CA LYS A 73 -8.16 14.90 -12.90
C LYS A 73 -9.31 14.29 -12.13
N SER A 74 -9.41 14.63 -10.86
CA SER A 74 -10.59 14.39 -10.04
C SER A 74 -11.78 15.24 -10.50
N HIS A 75 -12.95 15.06 -9.88
CA HIS A 75 -14.14 15.85 -10.17
C HIS A 75 -13.90 17.37 -10.07
N ASN A 76 -13.29 17.83 -8.97
CA ASN A 76 -12.98 19.25 -8.72
C ASN A 76 -11.72 19.75 -9.46
N GLY A 77 -11.09 18.90 -10.28
CA GLY A 77 -10.02 19.29 -11.20
C GLY A 77 -8.59 19.17 -10.64
N LEU A 78 -8.41 18.63 -9.43
CA LEU A 78 -7.09 18.31 -8.88
C LEU A 78 -6.44 17.18 -9.69
N ASP A 79 -5.13 17.27 -9.87
CA ASP A 79 -4.38 16.22 -10.57
C ASP A 79 -4.27 14.96 -9.71
N ILE A 80 -4.52 13.81 -10.32
CA ILE A 80 -4.25 12.51 -9.69
C ILE A 80 -2.81 12.15 -10.02
N MET A 81 -1.91 12.39 -9.07
CA MET A 81 -0.47 12.27 -9.29
C MET A 81 0.07 10.87 -8.99
N VAL A 82 0.98 10.40 -9.82
CA VAL A 82 1.80 9.20 -9.61
C VAL A 82 3.27 9.56 -9.55
N MET A 83 4.02 8.91 -8.66
CA MET A 83 5.47 8.81 -8.73
C MET A 83 5.88 7.46 -9.31
N THR A 84 6.53 7.48 -10.46
CA THR A 84 7.19 6.30 -11.04
C THR A 84 8.62 6.23 -10.55
N ILE A 85 9.00 5.10 -9.93
CA ILE A 85 10.37 4.78 -9.53
C ILE A 85 10.90 3.68 -10.44
N ASN A 86 11.91 3.99 -11.26
CA ASN A 86 12.56 3.04 -12.15
C ASN A 86 14.04 3.39 -12.34
N ASN A 87 14.96 2.43 -12.15
CA ASN A 87 16.32 2.58 -12.65
C ASN A 87 16.41 2.24 -14.15
N PRO A 88 16.59 3.22 -15.06
CA PRO A 88 16.68 2.97 -16.49
C PRO A 88 17.95 2.22 -16.90
N LYS A 89 18.98 2.16 -16.03
CA LYS A 89 20.23 1.44 -16.32
C LYS A 89 20.07 -0.08 -16.22
N THR A 90 19.08 -0.56 -15.48
CA THR A 90 18.85 -2.00 -15.24
C THR A 90 17.70 -2.55 -16.09
N GLY A 91 16.95 -1.68 -16.77
CA GLY A 91 15.95 -2.07 -17.75
C GLY A 91 14.91 -0.97 -18.00
N PRO A 92 14.15 -1.06 -19.10
CA PRO A 92 12.99 -0.20 -19.30
C PRO A 92 11.89 -0.51 -18.27
N GLU A 93 11.07 0.48 -17.97
CA GLU A 93 9.94 0.41 -17.03
C GLU A 93 9.05 -0.82 -17.28
N MET A 94 8.50 -0.94 -18.49
CA MET A 94 7.65 -2.07 -18.90
C MET A 94 8.37 -3.42 -19.02
N GLY A 95 9.69 -3.45 -18.87
CA GLY A 95 10.50 -4.67 -18.89
C GLY A 95 10.64 -5.36 -17.53
N LYS A 96 10.23 -4.69 -16.45
CA LYS A 96 10.35 -5.15 -15.06
C LYS A 96 8.96 -5.31 -14.42
N ALA A 97 8.88 -6.23 -13.45
CA ALA A 97 7.69 -6.37 -12.62
C ALA A 97 7.44 -5.08 -11.83
N ALA A 98 6.21 -4.57 -11.87
CA ALA A 98 5.84 -3.34 -11.19
C ALA A 98 4.95 -3.59 -9.96
N MET A 99 5.21 -2.82 -8.91
CA MET A 99 4.37 -2.73 -7.72
C MET A 99 3.53 -1.46 -7.83
N TYR A 100 2.21 -1.62 -7.78
CA TYR A 100 1.28 -0.50 -7.65
C TYR A 100 0.96 -0.28 -6.17
N ILE A 101 1.08 0.96 -5.71
CA ILE A 101 0.82 1.36 -4.32
C ILE A 101 -0.09 2.57 -4.37
N ASP A 102 -1.28 2.48 -3.80
CA ASP A 102 -2.15 3.63 -3.63
C ASP A 102 -2.68 3.81 -2.22
N ALA A 103 -3.24 4.99 -2.01
CA ALA A 103 -3.85 5.41 -0.78
C ALA A 103 -4.96 6.42 -1.08
N ASN A 104 -5.77 6.69 -0.06
CA ASN A 104 -6.87 7.65 -0.11
C ASN A 104 -7.77 7.43 -1.32
N ILE A 105 -8.25 6.21 -1.53
CA ILE A 105 -9.52 6.06 -2.25
C ILE A 105 -10.66 6.63 -1.40
N HIS A 106 -10.56 6.49 -0.08
CA HIS A 106 -11.36 7.21 0.90
C HIS A 106 -10.62 8.44 1.44
N GLY A 107 -11.25 9.60 1.39
CA GLY A 107 -10.61 10.90 1.67
C GLY A 107 -10.10 11.06 3.12
N ASN A 108 -10.80 10.47 4.08
CA ASN A 108 -10.50 10.54 5.51
C ASN A 108 -9.48 9.50 6.02
N GLU A 109 -8.82 8.76 5.12
CA GLU A 109 -7.85 7.70 5.43
C GLU A 109 -6.41 8.19 5.21
N ILE A 110 -6.12 9.40 5.69
CA ILE A 110 -4.97 10.22 5.27
C ILE A 110 -3.59 9.61 5.51
N GLN A 111 -3.44 8.70 6.46
CA GLN A 111 -2.16 8.08 6.78
C GLN A 111 -1.63 7.19 5.64
N GLY A 112 -2.50 6.65 4.77
CA GLY A 112 -2.05 5.89 3.61
C GLY A 112 -1.16 6.75 2.69
N GLY A 113 -1.52 8.02 2.49
CA GLY A 113 -0.72 8.96 1.70
C GLY A 113 0.66 9.22 2.31
N GLU A 114 0.76 9.23 3.64
CA GLU A 114 2.03 9.32 4.35
C GLU A 114 2.91 8.09 4.11
N VAL A 115 2.32 6.88 4.12
CA VAL A 115 3.06 5.65 3.80
C VAL A 115 3.59 5.68 2.36
N CYS A 116 2.80 6.19 1.40
CA CYS A 116 3.24 6.37 0.02
C CYS A 116 4.43 7.33 -0.07
N LEU A 117 4.36 8.51 0.55
CA LEU A 117 5.47 9.48 0.57
C LEU A 117 6.72 8.91 1.25
N TYR A 118 6.53 8.23 2.40
CA TYR A 118 7.61 7.55 3.12
C TYR A 118 8.30 6.49 2.25
N THR A 119 7.52 5.73 1.47
CA THR A 119 8.05 4.69 0.58
C THR A 119 8.97 5.28 -0.49
N ILE A 120 8.55 6.37 -1.14
CA ILE A 120 9.39 7.07 -2.15
C ILE A 120 10.68 7.56 -1.49
N TRP A 121 10.55 8.26 -0.36
CA TRP A 121 11.67 8.82 0.38
C TRP A 121 12.67 7.74 0.83
N TYR A 122 12.18 6.67 1.46
CA TYR A 122 13.03 5.61 2.01
C TYR A 122 13.78 4.85 0.92
N LEU A 123 13.12 4.55 -0.22
CA LEU A 123 13.77 3.91 -1.36
C LEU A 123 14.91 4.76 -1.91
N MET A 124 14.71 6.07 -2.05
CA MET A 124 15.71 6.97 -2.65
C MET A 124 16.83 7.35 -1.68
N GLU A 125 16.51 7.63 -0.42
CA GLU A 125 17.51 7.99 0.58
C GLU A 125 18.42 6.82 0.95
N ASN A 126 17.97 5.57 0.75
CA ASN A 126 18.74 4.37 1.03
C ASN A 126 19.30 3.66 -0.21
N TYR A 127 19.00 4.14 -1.42
CA TYR A 127 19.62 3.63 -2.64
C TYR A 127 21.13 3.87 -2.62
N GLY A 128 21.93 2.82 -2.83
CA GLY A 128 23.39 2.86 -2.70
C GLY A 128 23.92 2.80 -1.27
N LYS A 129 23.04 2.81 -0.25
CA LYS A 129 23.41 2.68 1.17
C LYS A 129 23.00 1.31 1.74
N ILE A 130 21.78 0.86 1.44
CA ILE A 130 21.26 -0.45 1.85
C ILE A 130 21.20 -1.37 0.63
N GLY A 131 21.85 -2.54 0.72
CA GLY A 131 21.97 -3.48 -0.40
C GLY A 131 20.62 -3.98 -0.93
N GLU A 132 19.71 -4.37 -0.04
CA GLU A 132 18.37 -4.83 -0.42
C GLU A 132 17.53 -3.74 -1.09
N ILE A 133 17.61 -2.49 -0.62
CA ILE A 133 16.91 -1.36 -1.24
C ILE A 133 17.48 -1.05 -2.62
N THR A 134 18.81 -1.07 -2.75
CA THR A 134 19.48 -0.89 -4.04
C THR A 134 19.03 -1.95 -5.05
N ARG A 135 19.02 -3.22 -4.62
CA ARG A 135 18.55 -4.34 -5.43
C ARG A 135 17.08 -4.17 -5.84
N LEU A 136 16.20 -3.79 -4.92
CA LEU A 136 14.78 -3.58 -5.23
C LEU A 136 14.55 -2.49 -6.28
N VAL A 137 15.19 -1.33 -6.14
CA VAL A 137 15.09 -0.22 -7.11
C VAL A 137 15.65 -0.63 -8.49
N ASP A 138 16.70 -1.44 -8.51
CA ASP A 138 17.28 -1.96 -9.74
C ASP A 138 16.36 -2.99 -10.42
N GLU A 139 15.77 -3.91 -9.66
CA GLU A 139 15.03 -5.06 -10.19
C GLU A 139 13.53 -4.83 -10.37
N ARG A 140 12.95 -3.78 -9.78
CA ARG A 140 11.50 -3.50 -9.80
C ARG A 140 11.18 -2.12 -10.37
N VAL A 141 9.89 -1.90 -10.59
CA VAL A 141 9.28 -0.59 -10.81
C VAL A 141 8.25 -0.37 -9.71
N PHE A 142 8.10 0.87 -9.25
CA PHE A 142 7.05 1.26 -8.32
C PHE A 142 6.22 2.37 -8.94
N TYR A 143 4.89 2.23 -8.93
CA TYR A 143 3.94 3.29 -9.24
C TYR A 143 3.21 3.65 -7.96
N ILE A 144 3.46 4.85 -7.45
CA ILE A 144 3.03 5.25 -6.11
C ILE A 144 2.09 6.46 -6.21
N PHE A 145 0.85 6.26 -5.76
CA PHE A 145 -0.22 7.25 -5.73
C PHE A 145 -0.49 7.62 -4.28
N PRO A 146 -0.02 8.78 -3.77
CA PRO A 146 -0.28 9.15 -2.39
C PRO A 146 -1.76 9.53 -2.14
N THR A 147 -2.51 9.85 -3.20
CA THR A 147 -3.96 9.97 -3.15
C THR A 147 -4.57 9.71 -4.52
N VAL A 148 -5.56 8.82 -4.59
CA VAL A 148 -6.39 8.61 -5.80
C VAL A 148 -7.74 9.34 -5.71
N ASN A 149 -8.10 9.86 -4.53
CA ASN A 149 -9.21 10.77 -4.29
C ASN A 149 -8.67 12.09 -3.68
N PRO A 150 -7.97 12.93 -4.48
CA PRO A 150 -7.39 14.17 -3.98
C PRO A 150 -8.46 15.14 -3.46
N ASP A 151 -9.65 15.15 -4.05
CA ASP A 151 -10.76 16.01 -3.63
C ASP A 151 -11.24 15.65 -2.22
N GLY A 152 -11.51 14.37 -1.97
CA GLY A 152 -11.93 13.89 -0.64
C GLY A 152 -10.84 14.11 0.42
N ARG A 153 -9.56 13.94 0.07
CA ARG A 153 -8.45 14.27 0.99
C ARG A 153 -8.40 15.77 1.29
N GLN A 154 -8.51 16.63 0.27
CA GLN A 154 -8.48 18.08 0.48
C GLN A 154 -9.65 18.52 1.36
N HIS A 155 -10.86 18.03 1.07
CA HIS A 155 -12.04 18.29 1.88
C HIS A 155 -11.86 17.80 3.33
N PHE A 156 -11.26 16.61 3.54
CA PHE A 156 -10.94 16.15 4.89
C PHE A 156 -9.96 17.08 5.62
N MET A 157 -8.97 17.64 4.93
CA MET A 157 -7.94 18.47 5.56
C MET A 157 -8.45 19.86 5.88
N GLU A 158 -9.17 20.49 4.94
CA GLU A 158 -9.66 21.88 5.02
C GLU A 158 -11.00 22.01 5.74
N GLY A 159 -11.86 20.98 5.66
CA GLY A 159 -13.19 20.99 6.25
C GLY A 159 -13.20 20.87 7.78
N ASP A 160 -14.36 21.13 8.35
CA ASP A 160 -14.68 21.06 9.79
C ASP A 160 -15.11 19.66 10.26
N GLY A 161 -15.50 18.77 9.33
CA GLY A 161 -15.99 17.43 9.59
C GLY A 161 -14.98 16.27 9.48
N GLY A 162 -15.29 15.15 10.15
CA GLY A 162 -14.50 13.90 10.11
C GLY A 162 -14.93 12.87 9.06
N ASN A 163 -16.03 13.09 8.33
CA ASN A 163 -16.65 12.08 7.46
C ASN A 163 -16.43 12.29 5.96
N SER A 164 -15.28 12.84 5.55
CA SER A 164 -14.91 12.96 4.13
C SER A 164 -14.44 11.62 3.54
N ARG A 165 -15.30 10.60 3.56
CA ARG A 165 -14.98 9.28 3.01
C ARG A 165 -15.03 9.29 1.47
N THR A 166 -16.00 9.98 0.92
CA THR A 166 -16.34 9.98 -0.51
C THR A 166 -15.44 10.92 -1.32
N GLY A 167 -15.59 10.92 -2.65
CA GLY A 167 -15.09 12.03 -3.47
C GLY A 167 -16.05 13.22 -3.40
N GLN A 168 -16.07 14.07 -4.43
CA GLN A 168 -16.88 15.29 -4.47
C GLN A 168 -17.75 15.39 -5.73
N VAL A 169 -18.10 14.24 -6.33
CA VAL A 169 -19.13 14.21 -7.39
C VAL A 169 -20.49 14.40 -6.71
N PRO A 170 -21.31 15.39 -7.12
CA PRO A 170 -22.60 15.63 -6.46
C PRO A 170 -23.58 14.46 -6.61
N VAL A 171 -24.30 14.12 -5.55
CA VAL A 171 -25.33 13.08 -5.53
C VAL A 171 -26.58 13.59 -4.82
N ASP A 172 -27.74 13.18 -5.33
CA ASP A 172 -29.05 13.45 -4.74
C ASP A 172 -29.38 12.22 -3.86
N GLU A 173 -29.07 12.30 -2.56
CA GLU A 173 -29.15 11.16 -1.64
C GLU A 173 -30.59 10.69 -1.41
N ASP A 174 -31.53 11.63 -1.28
CA ASP A 174 -32.91 11.37 -0.88
C ASP A 174 -33.91 11.40 -2.07
N ASN A 175 -33.43 11.72 -3.27
CA ASN A 175 -34.19 11.82 -4.53
C ASN A 175 -35.22 12.95 -4.53
N ASP A 176 -34.95 14.05 -3.82
CA ASP A 176 -35.80 15.23 -3.80
C ASP A 176 -35.51 16.21 -4.97
N GLY A 177 -34.40 15.99 -5.69
CA GLY A 177 -33.95 16.77 -6.84
C GLY A 177 -32.94 17.88 -6.51
N LEU A 178 -32.47 17.96 -5.28
CA LEU A 178 -31.36 18.78 -4.82
C LEU A 178 -30.11 17.90 -4.60
N PHE A 179 -28.94 18.51 -4.46
CA PHE A 179 -27.67 17.78 -4.36
C PHE A 179 -26.81 18.35 -3.24
N ASP A 180 -26.45 17.53 -2.25
CA ASP A 180 -25.49 17.86 -1.20
C ASP A 180 -25.85 19.13 -0.38
N GLU A 181 -27.14 19.35 -0.08
CA GLU A 181 -27.62 20.66 0.45
C GLU A 181 -27.66 20.78 1.99
N ASP A 182 -27.58 19.68 2.76
CA ASP A 182 -27.79 19.70 4.22
C ASP A 182 -26.74 18.87 4.98
N GLY A 183 -25.50 19.39 5.02
CA GLY A 183 -24.39 18.80 5.76
C GLY A 183 -24.19 19.41 7.15
N PRO A 184 -23.42 18.77 8.05
CA PRO A 184 -23.13 19.32 9.37
C PRO A 184 -22.43 20.68 9.29
N ASN A 185 -22.77 21.59 10.21
CA ASN A 185 -22.17 22.92 10.28
C ASN A 185 -21.37 23.09 11.58
N ASP A 186 -20.14 23.59 11.49
CA ASP A 186 -19.35 24.03 12.64
C ASP A 186 -19.85 25.37 13.18
N LEU A 187 -20.91 25.32 13.97
CA LEU A 187 -21.61 26.48 14.52
C LEU A 187 -20.74 27.34 15.44
N ASN A 188 -19.71 26.75 16.06
CA ASN A 188 -18.81 27.46 16.96
C ASN A 188 -17.42 27.78 16.36
N GLY A 189 -17.14 27.33 15.14
CA GLY A 189 -15.96 27.70 14.35
C GLY A 189 -14.65 27.12 14.87
N ASN A 190 -14.68 25.95 15.53
CA ASN A 190 -13.50 25.33 16.11
C ASN A 190 -12.84 24.26 15.22
N GLY A 191 -13.40 24.01 14.03
CA GLY A 191 -12.94 23.05 13.04
C GLY A 191 -13.25 21.58 13.36
N VAL A 192 -14.21 21.33 14.26
CA VAL A 192 -14.69 20.00 14.63
C VAL A 192 -16.21 20.04 14.75
N ILE A 193 -16.91 19.21 13.99
CA ILE A 193 -18.34 18.95 14.21
C ILE A 193 -18.53 18.21 15.54
N GLU A 194 -19.06 18.93 16.54
CA GLU A 194 -19.24 18.43 17.90
C GLU A 194 -20.55 17.66 18.10
N THR A 195 -20.71 16.99 19.24
CA THR A 195 -22.01 16.43 19.63
C THR A 195 -22.79 17.53 20.36
N ILE A 196 -24.09 17.62 20.11
CA ILE A 196 -24.99 18.50 20.85
C ILE A 196 -25.64 17.69 21.98
N ARG A 197 -25.55 18.19 23.22
CA ARG A 197 -26.37 17.70 24.34
C ARG A 197 -27.18 18.83 24.94
N LYS A 198 -28.36 18.52 25.46
CA LYS A 198 -29.24 19.48 26.13
C LYS A 198 -29.58 19.03 27.54
N TYR A 199 -29.45 19.95 28.50
CA TYR A 199 -29.81 19.70 29.88
C TYR A 199 -31.33 19.82 30.09
N VAL A 200 -31.97 18.72 30.45
CA VAL A 200 -33.41 18.56 30.70
C VAL A 200 -33.62 17.75 31.98
N PRO A 201 -33.48 18.37 33.16
CA PRO A 201 -33.40 17.64 34.43
C PRO A 201 -34.64 16.77 34.67
N GLY A 202 -34.40 15.48 34.94
CA GLY A 202 -35.43 14.45 35.17
C GLY A 202 -36.33 14.13 33.96
N GLN A 203 -35.98 14.59 32.76
CA GLN A 203 -36.76 14.37 31.53
C GLN A 203 -35.93 13.77 30.39
N GLY A 204 -34.61 13.61 30.58
CA GLY A 204 -33.72 13.04 29.58
C GLY A 204 -33.63 11.52 29.64
N ASP A 205 -32.95 10.97 28.65
CA ASP A 205 -32.61 9.55 28.51
C ASP A 205 -31.10 9.28 28.69
N TYR A 206 -30.31 10.32 28.96
CA TYR A 206 -28.88 10.22 29.28
C TYR A 206 -28.54 10.86 30.63
N ARG A 207 -27.46 10.34 31.23
CA ARG A 207 -26.79 10.93 32.40
C ARG A 207 -25.29 11.02 32.17
N ILE A 208 -24.63 11.90 32.91
CA ILE A 208 -23.16 11.92 32.96
C ILE A 208 -22.67 10.60 33.57
N SER A 209 -21.66 9.98 32.95
CA SER A 209 -21.07 8.74 33.45
C SER A 209 -20.55 8.94 34.87
N ARG A 210 -20.74 7.90 35.71
CA ARG A 210 -20.17 7.87 37.06
C ARG A 210 -18.66 7.66 37.07
N THR A 211 -18.07 7.31 35.93
CA THR A 211 -16.66 6.93 35.81
C THR A 211 -15.79 8.01 35.17
N ASP A 212 -16.35 8.84 34.29
CA ASP A 212 -15.67 9.99 33.69
C ASP A 212 -16.73 11.06 33.31
N SER A 213 -16.57 12.29 33.79
CA SER A 213 -17.57 13.36 33.59
C SER A 213 -17.72 13.81 32.14
N ARG A 214 -16.78 13.43 31.26
CA ARG A 214 -16.83 13.72 29.83
C ARG A 214 -17.79 12.80 29.07
N MET A 215 -18.03 11.60 29.61
CA MET A 215 -18.83 10.57 28.99
C MET A 215 -20.32 10.70 29.33
N MET A 216 -21.17 10.38 28.35
CA MET A 216 -22.62 10.27 28.52
C MET A 216 -23.04 8.80 28.49
N GLU A 217 -23.92 8.40 29.40
CA GLU A 217 -24.46 7.04 29.50
C GLU A 217 -25.99 7.08 29.35
N PRO A 218 -26.57 6.20 28.52
CA PRO A 218 -28.02 6.05 28.48
C PRO A 218 -28.53 5.54 29.84
N VAL A 219 -29.66 6.06 30.30
CA VAL A 219 -30.32 5.55 31.50
C VAL A 219 -31.11 4.28 31.17
N PRO A 220 -31.21 3.30 32.09
CA PRO A 220 -32.05 2.13 31.90
C PRO A 220 -33.52 2.47 31.62
N PHE A 221 -34.21 1.57 30.92
CA PHE A 221 -35.65 1.70 30.67
C PHE A 221 -36.42 1.86 32.00
N GLY A 222 -37.18 2.95 32.11
CA GLY A 222 -37.95 3.31 33.31
C GLY A 222 -37.23 4.23 34.30
N GLU A 223 -35.95 4.52 34.08
CA GLU A 223 -35.24 5.62 34.75
C GLU A 223 -35.31 6.90 33.90
N THR A 224 -35.09 8.05 34.54
CA THR A 224 -34.95 9.35 33.85
C THR A 224 -33.57 9.90 34.10
N GLY A 225 -32.97 10.46 33.05
CA GLY A 225 -31.72 11.20 33.07
C GLY A 225 -31.95 12.70 33.06
N ASP A 226 -30.84 13.43 33.02
CA ASP A 226 -30.85 14.90 33.01
C ASP A 226 -30.43 15.48 31.66
N TYR A 227 -30.08 14.64 30.69
CA TYR A 227 -29.61 15.07 29.37
C TYR A 227 -30.31 14.31 28.25
N ILE A 228 -30.46 14.97 27.11
CA ILE A 228 -30.75 14.37 25.82
C ILE A 228 -29.58 14.65 24.87
N ILE A 229 -29.26 13.68 24.01
CA ILE A 229 -28.31 13.86 22.91
C ILE A 229 -29.12 14.26 21.69
N LEU A 230 -28.79 15.39 21.09
CA LEU A 230 -29.54 15.97 19.96
C LEU A 230 -28.91 15.64 18.59
N GLY A 231 -27.74 15.02 18.57
CA GLY A 231 -27.04 14.64 17.33
C GLY A 231 -25.71 15.37 17.17
N GLN A 232 -25.26 15.48 15.93
CA GLN A 232 -24.08 16.25 15.56
C GLN A 232 -24.43 17.75 15.43
N GLU A 233 -23.42 18.59 15.58
CA GLU A 233 -23.50 20.03 15.33
C GLU A 233 -24.02 20.31 13.90
N GLY A 234 -25.01 21.19 13.78
CA GLY A 234 -25.63 21.55 12.51
C GLY A 234 -26.99 22.23 12.70
N ILE A 235 -27.51 22.80 11.61
CA ILE A 235 -28.86 23.36 11.50
C ILE A 235 -29.57 22.72 10.31
N ASP A 236 -30.89 22.93 10.25
CA ASP A 236 -31.74 22.57 9.11
C ASP A 236 -31.50 23.63 8.01
N ASP A 237 -30.58 23.35 7.09
CA ASP A 237 -30.12 24.34 6.09
C ASP A 237 -31.20 24.61 5.02
N ASP A 238 -32.10 23.66 4.76
CA ASP A 238 -33.12 23.74 3.71
C ASP A 238 -34.57 23.97 4.22
N GLY A 239 -34.79 23.82 5.52
CA GLY A 239 -36.04 24.11 6.22
C GLY A 239 -37.08 22.99 6.16
N ASP A 240 -36.67 21.74 5.89
CA ASP A 240 -37.56 20.58 5.80
C ASP A 240 -37.93 19.98 7.17
N GLY A 241 -37.21 20.40 8.22
CA GLY A 241 -37.42 20.01 9.61
C GLY A 241 -36.52 18.88 10.10
N MET A 242 -35.61 18.37 9.28
CA MET A 242 -34.55 17.45 9.65
C MET A 242 -33.22 18.27 9.80
N VAL A 243 -32.13 17.64 10.22
CA VAL A 243 -30.82 18.31 10.40
C VAL A 243 -29.70 17.33 10.01
N ASN A 244 -28.82 17.78 9.11
CA ASN A 244 -27.64 17.09 8.60
C ASN A 244 -27.94 15.81 7.78
N GLU A 245 -28.95 15.84 6.91
CA GLU A 245 -29.40 14.67 6.13
C GLU A 245 -28.75 14.51 4.76
N ASP A 246 -28.25 15.57 4.12
CA ASP A 246 -27.76 15.55 2.74
C ASP A 246 -26.40 16.25 2.62
N GLY A 247 -25.38 15.71 3.30
CA GLY A 247 -24.02 16.23 3.22
C GLY A 247 -23.29 15.84 1.92
N PRO A 248 -22.21 16.54 1.54
CA PRO A 248 -21.49 16.26 0.29
C PRO A 248 -21.06 14.79 0.10
N GLY A 249 -21.62 14.10 -0.90
CA GLY A 249 -21.10 12.81 -1.36
C GLY A 249 -22.07 11.63 -1.43
N SER A 250 -22.18 10.80 -0.39
CA SER A 250 -22.89 9.49 -0.31
C SER A 250 -22.26 8.23 -0.92
N TYR A 251 -21.51 8.35 -2.03
CA TYR A 251 -21.02 7.16 -2.74
C TYR A 251 -19.72 6.60 -2.17
N ASP A 252 -19.42 5.33 -2.46
CA ASP A 252 -18.16 4.69 -2.05
C ASP A 252 -17.30 4.43 -3.28
N PRO A 253 -16.19 5.17 -3.48
CA PRO A 253 -15.30 4.98 -4.63
C PRO A 253 -14.66 3.59 -4.68
N ASN A 254 -14.65 2.84 -3.56
CA ASN A 254 -14.26 1.45 -3.50
C ASN A 254 -15.43 0.47 -3.70
N ARG A 255 -16.51 0.91 -4.38
CA ARG A 255 -17.62 0.07 -4.90
C ARG A 255 -17.87 0.27 -6.40
N ASN A 256 -17.06 1.10 -7.07
CA ASN A 256 -17.26 1.50 -8.46
C ASN A 256 -16.42 0.69 -9.47
N TRP A 257 -15.90 -0.48 -9.10
CA TRP A 257 -14.96 -1.26 -9.93
C TRP A 257 -15.62 -2.43 -10.67
N GLY A 258 -15.07 -2.82 -11.82
CA GLY A 258 -15.76 -3.67 -12.80
C GLY A 258 -15.96 -5.16 -12.46
N VAL A 259 -15.29 -5.72 -11.45
CA VAL A 259 -15.50 -7.11 -11.01
C VAL A 259 -16.64 -7.16 -10.00
N ASP A 260 -17.64 -7.99 -10.30
CA ASP A 260 -18.82 -8.19 -9.44
C ASP A 260 -19.43 -6.87 -8.96
N TRP A 261 -19.46 -5.88 -9.86
CA TRP A 261 -20.16 -4.63 -9.60
C TRP A 261 -21.66 -4.91 -9.48
N GLN A 262 -22.30 -4.32 -8.49
CA GLN A 262 -23.72 -4.44 -8.25
C GLN A 262 -24.35 -3.04 -8.17
N PRO A 263 -25.61 -2.87 -8.62
CA PRO A 263 -26.31 -1.58 -8.54
C PRO A 263 -26.54 -1.13 -7.10
N ASN A 264 -26.80 0.17 -6.91
CA ASN A 264 -26.87 0.83 -5.61
C ASN A 264 -27.82 0.15 -4.60
N TYR A 265 -28.94 -0.42 -5.06
CA TYR A 265 -29.91 -1.13 -4.21
C TYR A 265 -29.42 -2.49 -3.68
N ILE A 266 -28.29 -3.01 -4.16
CA ILE A 266 -27.58 -4.19 -3.63
C ILE A 266 -26.32 -3.76 -2.89
N GLN A 267 -25.54 -2.87 -3.51
CA GLN A 267 -24.30 -2.36 -2.96
C GLN A 267 -24.40 -0.83 -2.88
N GLY A 268 -24.71 -0.31 -1.68
CA GLY A 268 -24.76 1.13 -1.45
C GLY A 268 -23.45 1.83 -1.87
N GLY A 269 -23.60 2.98 -2.50
CA GLY A 269 -22.53 3.85 -2.98
C GLY A 269 -21.82 3.37 -4.25
N SER A 270 -22.38 2.43 -5.01
CA SER A 270 -21.71 1.86 -6.20
C SER A 270 -21.82 2.70 -7.48
N MET A 271 -22.57 3.80 -7.43
CA MET A 271 -22.99 4.62 -8.57
C MET A 271 -23.91 3.86 -9.56
N ASP A 272 -24.07 4.36 -10.79
CA ASP A 272 -24.96 3.81 -11.82
C ASP A 272 -24.29 2.72 -12.68
N TYR A 273 -22.97 2.78 -12.84
CA TYR A 273 -22.17 1.79 -13.58
C TYR A 273 -20.69 1.81 -13.14
N PRO A 274 -19.94 0.71 -13.35
CA PRO A 274 -18.52 0.68 -12.97
C PRO A 274 -17.69 1.69 -13.75
N PHE A 275 -16.70 2.29 -13.08
CA PHE A 275 -15.83 3.35 -13.58
C PHE A 275 -16.56 4.64 -13.97
N GLN A 276 -17.74 4.88 -13.41
CA GLN A 276 -18.44 6.17 -13.56
C GLN A 276 -17.61 7.32 -13.00
N LEU A 277 -16.94 7.10 -11.88
CA LEU A 277 -16.12 8.11 -11.22
C LEU A 277 -14.88 8.44 -12.06
N PRO A 278 -14.54 9.74 -12.26
CA PRO A 278 -13.38 10.14 -13.04
C PRO A 278 -12.07 9.62 -12.43
N GLU A 279 -11.98 9.55 -11.10
CA GLU A 279 -10.83 9.01 -10.37
C GLU A 279 -10.64 7.53 -10.67
N ALA A 280 -11.69 6.72 -10.50
CA ALA A 280 -11.64 5.27 -10.76
C ALA A 280 -11.33 4.98 -12.23
N ARG A 281 -11.85 5.79 -13.16
CA ARG A 281 -11.55 5.69 -14.59
C ARG A 281 -10.09 5.99 -14.90
N ALA A 282 -9.54 7.08 -14.37
CA ALA A 282 -8.14 7.43 -14.58
C ALA A 282 -7.20 6.34 -14.07
N VAL A 283 -7.46 5.83 -12.86
CA VAL A 283 -6.68 4.72 -12.28
C VAL A 283 -6.81 3.45 -13.14
N ASN A 284 -8.02 3.11 -13.59
CA ASN A 284 -8.21 1.96 -14.47
C ASN A 284 -7.45 2.10 -15.79
N ASP A 285 -7.50 3.26 -16.43
CA ASP A 285 -6.79 3.52 -17.69
C ASP A 285 -5.27 3.40 -17.48
N PHE A 286 -4.75 3.86 -16.34
CA PHE A 286 -3.37 3.64 -15.94
C PHE A 286 -3.07 2.14 -15.77
N LEU A 287 -3.87 1.39 -15.01
CA LEU A 287 -3.66 -0.04 -14.80
C LEU A 287 -3.65 -0.84 -16.12
N MET A 288 -4.57 -0.50 -17.03
CA MET A 288 -4.66 -1.13 -18.36
C MET A 288 -3.45 -0.80 -19.26
N ALA A 289 -2.88 0.40 -19.12
CA ALA A 289 -1.67 0.80 -19.84
C ALA A 289 -0.38 0.17 -19.28
N HIS A 290 -0.40 -0.31 -18.03
CA HIS A 290 0.76 -0.89 -17.35
C HIS A 290 0.55 -2.38 -16.98
N PRO A 291 0.40 -3.28 -17.97
CA PRO A 291 0.17 -4.70 -17.71
C PRO A 291 1.30 -5.42 -16.96
N ASN A 292 2.48 -4.79 -16.82
CA ASN A 292 3.61 -5.30 -16.03
C ASN A 292 3.39 -5.21 -14.51
N ILE A 293 2.31 -4.60 -14.04
CA ILE A 293 1.92 -4.59 -12.63
C ILE A 293 1.63 -6.02 -12.17
N ALA A 294 2.41 -6.48 -11.20
CA ALA A 294 2.36 -7.84 -10.67
C ALA A 294 1.87 -7.89 -9.22
N GLY A 295 2.01 -6.78 -8.48
CA GLY A 295 1.51 -6.62 -7.12
C GLY A 295 0.78 -5.29 -6.93
N VAL A 296 -0.24 -5.31 -6.07
CA VAL A 296 -1.00 -4.13 -5.61
C VAL A 296 -1.01 -4.10 -4.08
N GLN A 297 -0.80 -2.90 -3.53
CA GLN A 297 -1.09 -2.52 -2.15
C GLN A 297 -2.00 -1.31 -2.14
N ALA A 298 -3.21 -1.47 -1.63
CA ALA A 298 -4.17 -0.38 -1.45
C ALA A 298 -4.31 -0.06 0.03
N TYR A 299 -3.85 1.12 0.45
CA TYR A 299 -3.92 1.53 1.84
C TYR A 299 -5.27 2.16 2.19
N HIS A 300 -5.90 1.56 3.21
CA HIS A 300 -7.19 1.92 3.77
C HIS A 300 -7.13 2.17 5.28
N ASN A 301 -8.29 2.38 5.90
CA ASN A 301 -8.45 2.48 7.35
C ASN A 301 -9.86 2.06 7.82
N SER A 302 -10.04 1.43 8.98
CA SER A 302 -9.11 1.16 10.08
C SER A 302 -9.27 -0.26 10.59
N GLY A 303 -8.23 -0.78 11.27
CA GLY A 303 -8.38 -1.98 12.07
C GLY A 303 -7.13 -2.82 12.22
N GLY A 304 -6.04 -2.49 11.54
CA GLY A 304 -4.86 -3.35 11.48
C GLY A 304 -5.23 -4.66 10.79
N MET A 305 -5.43 -4.64 9.48
CA MET A 305 -5.78 -5.83 8.71
C MET A 305 -5.03 -5.87 7.39
N ILE A 306 -4.70 -7.08 6.96
CA ILE A 306 -4.16 -7.38 5.63
C ILE A 306 -5.23 -8.17 4.91
N LEU A 307 -5.91 -7.53 3.98
CA LEU A 307 -7.09 -8.06 3.32
C LEU A 307 -6.73 -8.59 1.94
N ARG A 308 -7.27 -9.77 1.60
CA ARG A 308 -7.28 -10.27 0.24
C ARG A 308 -8.70 -10.60 -0.22
N GLY A 309 -8.87 -10.68 -1.53
CA GLY A 309 -10.08 -11.23 -2.13
C GLY A 309 -10.26 -12.73 -1.86
N PRO A 310 -11.43 -13.29 -2.21
CA PRO A 310 -12.53 -12.57 -2.86
C PRO A 310 -13.29 -11.63 -1.90
N GLY A 311 -13.84 -10.54 -2.44
CA GLY A 311 -14.72 -9.60 -1.72
C GLY A 311 -16.12 -10.14 -1.44
N ALA A 312 -16.60 -11.09 -2.25
CA ALA A 312 -17.92 -11.70 -2.12
C ALA A 312 -17.87 -13.23 -2.22
N GLU A 313 -18.75 -13.92 -1.51
CA GLU A 313 -18.88 -15.38 -1.59
C GLU A 313 -19.21 -15.86 -3.02
N SER A 314 -19.99 -15.05 -3.77
CA SER A 314 -20.37 -15.27 -5.17
C SER A 314 -19.19 -15.43 -6.13
N LEU A 315 -18.03 -14.83 -5.81
CA LEU A 315 -16.81 -14.91 -6.62
C LEU A 315 -16.10 -16.26 -6.47
N GLY A 316 -16.48 -17.07 -5.48
CA GLY A 316 -15.93 -18.38 -5.22
C GLY A 316 -14.46 -18.37 -4.77
N GLU A 317 -14.03 -19.48 -4.18
CA GLU A 317 -12.68 -19.62 -3.64
C GLU A 317 -11.57 -19.51 -4.69
N TYR A 318 -10.44 -18.97 -4.26
CA TYR A 318 -9.24 -18.91 -5.10
C TYR A 318 -8.64 -20.31 -5.27
N PRO A 319 -8.04 -20.62 -6.43
CA PRO A 319 -7.32 -21.88 -6.61
C PRO A 319 -6.25 -22.06 -5.53
N GLY A 320 -6.08 -23.29 -5.03
CA GLY A 320 -5.17 -23.56 -3.92
C GLY A 320 -3.70 -23.16 -4.17
N SER A 321 -3.26 -23.05 -5.43
CA SER A 321 -1.94 -22.50 -5.76
C SER A 321 -1.82 -21.01 -5.49
N ASP A 322 -2.89 -20.26 -5.74
CA ASP A 322 -2.94 -18.82 -5.55
C ASP A 322 -3.12 -18.51 -4.06
N VAL A 323 -3.96 -19.30 -3.35
CA VAL A 323 -4.08 -19.22 -1.89
C VAL A 323 -2.73 -19.41 -1.20
N ARG A 324 -1.90 -20.37 -1.62
CA ARG A 324 -0.55 -20.53 -1.03
C ARG A 324 0.35 -19.30 -1.20
N VAL A 325 0.23 -18.59 -2.32
CA VAL A 325 0.96 -17.34 -2.55
C VAL A 325 0.48 -16.27 -1.59
N TYR A 326 -0.84 -16.06 -1.52
CA TYR A 326 -1.43 -15.11 -0.60
C TYR A 326 -1.12 -15.43 0.87
N ASP A 327 -1.21 -16.70 1.28
CA ASP A 327 -0.96 -17.12 2.65
C ASP A 327 0.51 -16.91 3.05
N GLU A 328 1.46 -17.20 2.16
CA GLU A 328 2.87 -16.94 2.45
C GLU A 328 3.12 -15.43 2.63
N LEU A 329 2.59 -14.61 1.72
CA LEU A 329 2.77 -13.17 1.78
C LEU A 329 2.05 -12.56 2.99
N GLY A 330 0.78 -12.89 3.19
CA GLY A 330 -0.07 -12.35 4.26
C GLY A 330 0.43 -12.73 5.65
N GLN A 331 0.82 -13.99 5.88
CA GLN A 331 1.33 -14.42 7.18
C GLN A 331 2.71 -13.82 7.51
N ASN A 332 3.56 -13.58 6.50
CA ASN A 332 4.78 -12.80 6.72
C ASN A 332 4.46 -11.32 6.95
N GLY A 333 3.43 -10.79 6.30
CA GLY A 333 2.89 -9.47 6.59
C GLY A 333 2.49 -9.30 8.05
N GLU A 334 1.75 -10.25 8.65
CA GLU A 334 1.39 -10.24 10.08
C GLU A 334 2.62 -10.20 11.00
N ARG A 335 3.75 -10.79 10.58
CA ARG A 335 5.01 -10.77 11.35
C ARG A 335 5.71 -9.42 11.26
N ILE A 336 5.55 -8.69 10.14
CA ILE A 336 6.12 -7.35 9.91
C ILE A 336 5.24 -6.27 10.59
N LEU A 337 3.92 -6.48 10.52
CA LEU A 337 2.87 -5.60 11.00
C LEU A 337 2.23 -6.19 12.26
N PRO A 338 2.81 -5.96 13.46
CA PRO A 338 2.17 -6.40 14.69
C PRO A 338 0.77 -5.79 14.77
N TYR A 339 -0.16 -6.51 15.41
CA TYR A 339 -1.61 -6.21 15.47
C TYR A 339 -2.38 -6.46 14.19
N TYR A 340 -1.72 -6.61 13.04
CA TYR A 340 -2.43 -6.84 11.79
C TYR A 340 -2.87 -8.30 11.70
N ARG A 341 -4.07 -8.50 11.15
CA ARG A 341 -4.60 -9.82 10.86
C ARG A 341 -4.77 -10.02 9.38
N TYR A 342 -4.27 -11.14 8.86
CA TYR A 342 -4.48 -11.55 7.49
C TYR A 342 -5.85 -12.21 7.31
N ILE A 343 -6.70 -11.59 6.50
CA ILE A 343 -8.13 -11.89 6.42
C ILE A 343 -8.58 -11.98 4.95
N VAL A 344 -9.48 -12.92 4.68
CA VAL A 344 -10.28 -12.95 3.46
C VAL A 344 -11.52 -12.09 3.66
N ILE A 345 -11.74 -11.12 2.77
CA ILE A 345 -12.75 -10.06 2.95
C ILE A 345 -14.14 -10.64 3.27
N TRP A 346 -14.72 -11.43 2.38
CA TRP A 346 -16.11 -11.85 2.53
C TRP A 346 -16.36 -12.69 3.79
N SER A 347 -15.40 -13.56 4.16
CA SER A 347 -15.59 -14.53 5.25
C SER A 347 -15.16 -13.99 6.62
N GLY A 348 -14.23 -13.03 6.64
CA GLY A 348 -13.69 -12.48 7.89
C GLY A 348 -14.16 -11.05 8.20
N LEU A 349 -14.80 -10.37 7.24
CA LEU A 349 -15.41 -9.06 7.40
C LEU A 349 -16.87 -9.10 6.95
N TYR A 350 -17.12 -8.64 5.73
CA TYR A 350 -18.44 -8.49 5.12
C TYR A 350 -18.29 -8.56 3.59
N THR A 351 -19.39 -8.84 2.90
CA THR A 351 -19.43 -8.88 1.43
C THR A 351 -19.17 -7.49 0.83
N VAL A 352 -18.27 -7.43 -0.14
CA VAL A 352 -17.93 -6.24 -0.93
C VAL A 352 -18.14 -6.55 -2.41
N HIS A 353 -18.98 -5.77 -3.07
CA HIS A 353 -19.18 -5.79 -4.52
C HIS A 353 -18.49 -4.60 -5.18
N GLY A 354 -17.90 -4.80 -6.37
CA GLY A 354 -17.22 -3.73 -7.10
C GLY A 354 -16.02 -3.13 -6.36
N GLY A 355 -15.28 -3.93 -5.58
CA GLY A 355 -14.10 -3.50 -4.84
C GLY A 355 -12.84 -3.39 -5.72
N PHE A 356 -11.94 -2.46 -5.38
CA PHE A 356 -10.70 -2.22 -6.13
C PHE A 356 -9.81 -3.46 -6.22
N ILE A 357 -9.56 -4.14 -5.10
CA ILE A 357 -8.63 -5.28 -5.10
C ILE A 357 -9.23 -6.54 -5.74
N ASP A 358 -10.56 -6.65 -5.82
CA ASP A 358 -11.22 -7.68 -6.62
C ASP A 358 -11.04 -7.38 -8.11
N TRP A 359 -11.16 -6.11 -8.52
CA TRP A 359 -10.86 -5.72 -9.90
C TRP A 359 -9.41 -6.01 -10.30
N THR A 360 -8.43 -5.63 -9.47
CA THR A 360 -7.02 -5.87 -9.80
C THR A 360 -6.66 -7.36 -9.77
N SER A 361 -7.23 -8.14 -8.86
CA SER A 361 -6.97 -9.59 -8.79
C SER A 361 -7.73 -10.40 -9.84
N ASP A 362 -9.04 -10.25 -9.92
CA ASP A 362 -9.92 -11.07 -10.77
C ASP A 362 -10.20 -10.48 -12.15
N GLY A 363 -9.95 -9.18 -12.34
CA GLY A 363 -10.01 -8.51 -13.63
C GLY A 363 -8.65 -8.47 -14.33
N LEU A 364 -7.55 -8.29 -13.58
CA LEU A 364 -6.20 -8.07 -14.15
C LEU A 364 -5.17 -9.14 -13.76
N GLY A 365 -5.53 -10.12 -12.93
CA GLY A 365 -4.64 -11.20 -12.51
C GLY A 365 -3.46 -10.73 -11.65
N ILE A 366 -3.63 -9.68 -10.86
CA ILE A 366 -2.60 -9.06 -10.00
C ILE A 366 -2.72 -9.61 -8.58
N ILE A 367 -1.59 -9.91 -7.91
CA ILE A 367 -1.62 -10.30 -6.50
C ILE A 367 -1.85 -9.04 -5.67
N SER A 368 -3.03 -8.91 -5.09
CA SER A 368 -3.53 -7.64 -4.57
C SER A 368 -3.91 -7.75 -3.10
N PHE A 369 -3.44 -6.80 -2.29
CA PHE A 369 -3.86 -6.64 -0.90
C PHE A 369 -4.48 -5.26 -0.70
N SER A 370 -5.48 -5.21 0.17
CA SER A 370 -5.92 -3.97 0.82
C SER A 370 -5.46 -4.02 2.27
N ASN A 371 -4.80 -2.97 2.74
CA ASN A 371 -4.34 -2.90 4.11
C ASN A 371 -5.21 -1.91 4.86
N GLU A 372 -5.93 -2.37 5.88
CA GLU A 372 -6.64 -1.50 6.80
C GLU A 372 -5.64 -1.06 7.86
N LEU A 373 -5.16 0.17 7.75
CA LEU A 373 -4.12 0.69 8.62
C LEU A 373 -4.68 0.88 10.05
N TRP A 374 -3.79 1.28 10.96
CA TRP A 374 -4.06 1.70 12.34
C TRP A 374 -5.13 0.92 13.15
N ASN A 375 -4.72 0.36 14.28
CA ASN A 375 -5.64 -0.16 15.29
C ASN A 375 -5.45 0.63 16.59
N SER A 376 -6.53 1.16 17.18
CA SER A 376 -6.48 1.86 18.48
C SER A 376 -5.98 0.97 19.64
N SER A 377 -5.97 -0.36 19.48
CA SER A 377 -5.30 -1.26 20.43
C SER A 377 -3.79 -0.98 20.53
N GLN A 378 -3.20 -0.32 19.54
CA GLN A 378 -1.78 0.09 19.55
C GLN A 378 -1.49 1.25 20.50
N TYR A 379 -2.51 1.93 21.06
CA TYR A 379 -2.31 2.85 22.18
C TYR A 379 -1.55 2.21 23.34
N PHE A 380 -1.78 0.91 23.56
CA PHE A 380 -1.17 0.15 24.65
C PHE A 380 -0.59 -1.16 24.12
N ASN A 381 0.69 -1.12 23.74
CA ASN A 381 1.30 -2.14 22.90
C ASN A 381 1.89 -3.36 23.65
N SER A 382 1.49 -3.62 24.91
CA SER A 382 1.93 -4.81 25.63
C SER A 382 0.79 -5.79 25.91
N PRO A 383 1.02 -7.11 25.87
CA PRO A 383 0.00 -8.11 26.21
C PRO A 383 -0.60 -7.91 27.62
N GLU A 384 0.20 -7.44 28.57
CA GLU A 384 -0.24 -7.14 29.93
C GLU A 384 -1.19 -5.94 29.96
N LEU A 385 -0.89 -4.88 29.20
CA LEU A 385 -1.76 -3.71 29.10
C LEU A 385 -3.06 -4.03 28.35
N MET A 386 -2.99 -4.88 27.31
CA MET A 386 -4.20 -5.34 26.61
C MET A 386 -5.13 -6.11 27.55
N LYS A 387 -4.59 -7.00 28.40
CA LYS A 387 -5.38 -7.68 29.44
C LYS A 387 -5.92 -6.69 30.47
N GLN A 388 -5.12 -5.71 30.87
CA GLN A 388 -5.56 -4.65 31.76
C GLN A 388 -6.69 -3.82 31.15
N ALA A 389 -6.75 -3.65 29.83
CA ALA A 389 -7.85 -2.95 29.16
C ALA A 389 -9.17 -3.75 29.14
N GLU A 390 -9.13 -5.06 29.41
CA GLU A 390 -10.33 -5.90 29.55
C GLU A 390 -10.98 -5.77 30.94
N ASP A 391 -10.24 -5.31 31.94
CA ASP A 391 -10.76 -5.03 33.27
C ASP A 391 -11.60 -3.74 33.26
N PRO A 392 -12.92 -3.80 33.55
CA PRO A 392 -13.79 -2.62 33.58
C PRO A 392 -13.40 -1.58 34.64
N ASP A 393 -12.62 -1.94 35.65
CA ASP A 393 -12.16 -1.03 36.72
C ASP A 393 -10.81 -0.38 36.37
N SER A 394 -10.18 -0.80 35.28
CA SER A 394 -8.90 -0.26 34.84
C SER A 394 -9.01 1.18 34.31
N PRO A 395 -8.03 2.06 34.58
CA PRO A 395 -7.95 3.38 33.94
C PRO A 395 -7.87 3.31 32.41
N ILE A 396 -7.38 2.20 31.87
CA ILE A 396 -7.29 1.94 30.42
C ILE A 396 -8.32 0.93 29.93
N ALA A 397 -9.42 0.73 30.68
CA ALA A 397 -10.57 -0.06 30.21
C ALA A 397 -11.00 0.40 28.81
N ARG A 398 -11.52 -0.50 27.97
CA ARG A 398 -11.81 -0.20 26.54
C ARG A 398 -12.62 1.09 26.30
N ASN A 399 -13.53 1.44 27.19
CA ASN A 399 -14.35 2.66 27.10
C ASN A 399 -13.66 3.93 27.62
N ARG A 400 -12.54 3.81 28.34
CA ARG A 400 -11.75 4.92 28.92
C ARG A 400 -10.34 5.04 28.36
N SER A 401 -9.85 4.03 27.66
CA SER A 401 -8.49 3.93 27.13
C SER A 401 -8.09 5.15 26.29
N ARG A 402 -9.00 5.63 25.45
CA ARG A 402 -8.80 6.82 24.61
C ARG A 402 -8.64 8.10 25.43
N TYR A 403 -9.45 8.28 26.47
CA TYR A 403 -9.36 9.41 27.39
C TYR A 403 -8.07 9.38 28.20
N PHE A 404 -7.69 8.21 28.74
CA PHE A 404 -6.41 8.07 29.43
C PHE A 404 -5.23 8.40 28.50
N PHE A 405 -5.28 7.91 27.26
CA PHE A 405 -4.24 8.16 26.27
C PHE A 405 -4.13 9.66 25.96
N ASP A 406 -5.25 10.34 25.73
CA ASP A 406 -5.28 11.78 25.51
C ASP A 406 -4.74 12.55 26.73
N ASP A 407 -5.22 12.24 27.94
CA ASP A 407 -4.80 12.93 29.18
C ASP A 407 -3.30 12.78 29.49
N LYS A 408 -2.69 11.64 29.13
CA LYS A 408 -1.33 11.27 29.58
C LYS A 408 -0.27 11.33 28.50
N LEU A 409 -0.64 11.14 27.23
CA LEU A 409 0.29 11.10 26.11
C LEU A 409 0.06 12.26 25.13
N GLU A 410 -1.17 12.71 24.94
CA GLU A 410 -1.49 13.84 24.04
C GLU A 410 -1.79 15.14 24.81
N PHE A 411 -1.75 15.07 26.14
CA PHE A 411 -1.93 16.17 27.09
C PHE A 411 -3.24 16.96 26.92
N GLY A 412 -4.33 16.26 26.58
CA GLY A 412 -5.66 16.83 26.40
C GLY A 412 -5.83 17.62 25.10
N ASP A 413 -4.99 17.36 24.09
CA ASP A 413 -5.07 18.03 22.80
C ASP A 413 -6.23 17.49 21.93
N GLN A 414 -6.71 16.26 22.15
CA GLN A 414 -7.64 15.63 21.19
C GLN A 414 -9.12 15.72 21.56
N PHE A 415 -9.47 15.71 22.84
CA PHE A 415 -10.87 15.71 23.28
C PHE A 415 -11.48 17.11 23.32
N MET A 416 -12.72 17.24 22.85
CA MET A 416 -13.47 18.50 22.89
C MET A 416 -14.39 18.54 24.12
N GLU A 417 -14.01 19.38 25.08
CA GLU A 417 -14.77 19.56 26.34
C GLU A 417 -16.13 20.22 26.09
N TRP A 418 -17.13 19.74 26.83
CA TRP A 418 -18.48 20.31 26.81
C TRP A 418 -18.49 21.80 27.20
N LYS A 419 -19.05 22.63 26.33
CA LYS A 419 -19.20 24.08 26.51
C LYS A 419 -20.61 24.51 26.19
N ALA A 420 -21.14 25.44 26.99
CA ALA A 420 -22.44 26.04 26.74
C ALA A 420 -22.45 26.77 25.38
N PHE A 421 -23.54 26.60 24.64
CA PHE A 421 -23.79 27.22 23.34
C PHE A 421 -25.27 27.59 23.21
N ASP A 422 -25.56 28.70 22.52
CA ASP A 422 -26.93 29.14 22.26
C ASP A 422 -27.31 28.74 20.83
N HIS A 423 -28.01 27.60 20.69
CA HIS A 423 -28.34 27.02 19.40
C HIS A 423 -29.53 27.72 18.75
N PRO A 424 -29.46 28.08 17.44
CA PRO A 424 -30.54 28.77 16.74
C PRO A 424 -31.91 28.06 16.83
N GLN A 425 -31.93 26.73 16.75
CA GLN A 425 -33.17 25.93 16.83
C GLN A 425 -33.48 25.40 18.24
N TYR A 426 -32.45 25.10 19.05
CA TYR A 426 -32.63 24.35 20.31
C TYR A 426 -32.50 25.22 21.57
N GLY A 427 -32.09 26.49 21.44
CA GLY A 427 -31.78 27.38 22.57
C GLY A 427 -30.52 26.93 23.32
N GLU A 428 -30.51 27.12 24.64
CA GLU A 428 -29.37 26.73 25.49
C GLU A 428 -29.08 25.22 25.41
N VAL A 429 -27.91 24.88 24.89
CA VAL A 429 -27.35 23.53 24.77
C VAL A 429 -25.87 23.52 25.17
N GLU A 430 -25.23 22.36 25.12
CA GLU A 430 -23.78 22.23 25.20
C GLU A 430 -23.24 21.51 23.96
N LEU A 431 -22.16 22.04 23.40
CA LEU A 431 -21.36 21.42 22.33
C LEU A 431 -20.11 20.80 22.96
N GLY A 432 -19.77 19.57 22.57
CA GLY A 432 -18.63 18.85 23.12
C GLY A 432 -18.77 17.34 22.97
N GLY A 433 -18.03 16.58 23.78
CA GLY A 433 -18.13 15.12 23.78
C GLY A 433 -17.52 14.45 22.54
N SER A 434 -16.96 15.25 21.65
CA SER A 434 -16.38 14.83 20.38
C SER A 434 -14.86 14.82 20.44
N TRP A 435 -14.26 14.28 19.39
CA TRP A 435 -12.81 14.20 19.24
C TRP A 435 -12.40 14.87 17.95
N LYS A 436 -11.20 15.48 17.93
CA LYS A 436 -10.59 15.94 16.69
C LYS A 436 -10.57 14.82 15.65
N LYS A 437 -10.79 15.18 14.37
CA LYS A 437 -10.78 14.25 13.23
C LYS A 437 -9.47 13.45 13.07
N THR A 438 -8.38 13.96 13.66
CA THR A 438 -7.07 13.32 13.69
C THR A 438 -6.87 12.36 14.87
N GLN A 439 -7.94 11.95 15.56
CA GLN A 439 -7.85 10.96 16.64
C GLN A 439 -8.81 9.78 16.44
N GLY A 440 -8.39 8.59 16.86
CA GLY A 440 -9.14 7.34 16.82
C GLY A 440 -8.93 6.60 15.51
N ARG A 441 -9.34 7.22 14.40
CA ARG A 441 -9.24 6.64 13.06
C ARG A 441 -7.79 6.64 12.57
N VAL A 442 -7.06 7.73 12.75
CA VAL A 442 -5.64 7.85 12.37
C VAL A 442 -4.72 7.70 13.60
N PRO A 443 -3.44 7.31 13.44
CA PRO A 443 -2.51 7.26 14.56
C PRO A 443 -2.26 8.64 15.16
N PRO A 444 -1.93 8.75 16.46
CA PRO A 444 -1.27 9.93 17.00
C PRO A 444 -0.02 10.27 16.17
N ARG A 445 0.21 11.55 15.91
CA ARG A 445 1.26 12.02 14.98
C ARG A 445 2.65 11.45 15.30
N PHE A 446 3.01 11.36 16.58
CA PHE A 446 4.31 10.84 17.00
C PHE A 446 4.49 9.33 16.76
N MET A 447 3.42 8.59 16.47
CA MET A 447 3.43 7.15 16.15
C MET A 447 3.39 6.89 14.64
N ASN A 448 3.16 7.92 13.83
CA ASN A 448 2.92 7.76 12.40
C ASN A 448 4.14 7.25 11.63
N GLU A 449 5.35 7.64 12.00
CA GLU A 449 6.57 7.18 11.33
C GLU A 449 6.78 5.66 11.45
N GLU A 450 6.51 5.07 12.63
CA GLU A 450 6.56 3.62 12.80
C GLU A 450 5.51 2.93 11.91
N LEU A 451 4.29 3.47 11.85
CA LEU A 451 3.23 2.96 11.00
C LEU A 451 3.64 2.99 9.52
N CYS A 452 4.24 4.09 9.07
CA CYS A 452 4.75 4.24 7.71
C CYS A 452 5.83 3.21 7.40
N HIS A 453 6.84 3.09 8.27
CA HIS A 453 7.96 2.18 8.06
C HIS A 453 7.51 0.72 7.96
N ARG A 454 6.62 0.26 8.85
CA ARG A 454 6.17 -1.14 8.85
C ARG A 454 5.30 -1.47 7.63
N ASN A 455 4.39 -0.58 7.24
CA ASN A 455 3.52 -0.81 6.06
C ASN A 455 4.32 -0.75 4.76
N MET A 456 5.26 0.19 4.65
CA MET A 456 6.25 0.20 3.57
C MET A 456 7.04 -1.12 3.55
N ALA A 457 7.55 -1.59 4.69
CA ALA A 457 8.36 -2.81 4.73
C ALA A 457 7.59 -4.04 4.23
N PHE A 458 6.31 -4.20 4.59
CA PHE A 458 5.47 -5.26 4.05
C PHE A 458 5.28 -5.12 2.52
N THR A 459 5.09 -3.89 2.06
CA THR A 459 4.90 -3.57 0.64
C THR A 459 6.17 -3.86 -0.17
N LEU A 460 7.34 -3.53 0.36
CA LEU A 460 8.64 -3.86 -0.24
C LEU A 460 8.90 -5.37 -0.23
N TYR A 461 8.46 -6.08 0.81
CA TYR A 461 8.51 -7.55 0.85
C TYR A 461 7.64 -8.17 -0.25
N GLN A 462 6.39 -7.72 -0.43
CA GLN A 462 5.55 -8.16 -1.54
C GLN A 462 6.18 -7.83 -2.90
N ALA A 463 6.72 -6.61 -3.06
CA ALA A 463 7.40 -6.21 -4.29
C ALA A 463 8.62 -7.10 -4.61
N ASP A 464 9.36 -7.52 -3.58
CA ASP A 464 10.46 -8.46 -3.75
C ASP A 464 9.98 -9.82 -4.26
N GLU A 465 8.85 -10.28 -3.76
CA GLU A 465 8.26 -11.60 -4.06
C GLU A 465 7.40 -11.65 -5.32
N MET A 466 7.27 -10.53 -6.05
CA MET A 466 6.74 -10.50 -7.42
C MET A 466 7.59 -11.37 -8.37
N PRO A 467 7.00 -11.93 -9.43
CA PRO A 467 7.69 -12.89 -10.29
C PRO A 467 8.94 -12.28 -10.94
N MET A 468 10.02 -13.06 -11.01
CA MET A 468 11.25 -12.64 -11.68
C MET A 468 11.85 -13.82 -12.44
N MET A 469 11.67 -13.82 -13.75
CA MET A 469 12.20 -14.90 -14.58
C MET A 469 13.72 -14.84 -14.67
N GLN A 470 14.35 -16.00 -14.65
CA GLN A 470 15.78 -16.20 -14.82
C GLN A 470 16.02 -17.40 -15.75
N ILE A 471 17.10 -17.33 -16.53
CA ILE A 471 17.61 -18.50 -17.28
C ILE A 471 18.76 -19.07 -16.47
N GLY A 472 18.59 -20.33 -16.04
CA GLY A 472 19.58 -21.08 -15.28
C GLY A 472 20.60 -21.77 -16.19
N GLU A 473 20.85 -23.04 -15.89
CA GLU A 473 21.76 -23.88 -16.65
C GLU A 473 21.27 -24.12 -18.08
N VAL A 474 22.19 -24.06 -19.03
CA VAL A 474 21.96 -24.44 -20.43
C VAL A 474 22.97 -25.50 -20.82
N GLN A 475 22.48 -26.61 -21.36
CA GLN A 475 23.30 -27.71 -21.84
C GLN A 475 22.96 -28.03 -23.29
N VAL A 476 23.98 -28.33 -24.10
CA VAL A 476 23.82 -28.78 -25.49
C VAL A 476 24.54 -30.12 -25.63
N LYS A 477 23.84 -31.15 -26.08
CA LYS A 477 24.41 -32.47 -26.35
C LYS A 477 24.07 -32.93 -27.74
N LYS A 478 25.10 -33.27 -28.51
CA LYS A 478 24.92 -33.93 -29.80
C LYS A 478 24.35 -35.33 -29.59
N ILE A 479 23.30 -35.69 -30.32
CA ILE A 479 22.72 -37.04 -30.29
C ILE A 479 23.35 -37.87 -31.41
N GLU A 480 23.06 -37.51 -32.66
CA GLU A 480 23.53 -38.18 -33.86
C GLU A 480 23.49 -37.18 -35.04
N ASP A 481 24.33 -37.39 -36.06
CA ASP A 481 24.41 -36.55 -37.26
C ASP A 481 24.52 -35.05 -36.99
N ASP A 482 23.48 -34.29 -37.31
CA ASP A 482 23.35 -32.84 -37.11
C ASP A 482 22.18 -32.51 -36.18
N VAL A 483 21.81 -33.48 -35.32
CA VAL A 483 20.73 -33.37 -34.33
C VAL A 483 21.30 -33.21 -32.93
N TYR A 484 20.80 -32.20 -32.25
CA TYR A 484 21.24 -31.77 -30.93
C TYR A 484 20.07 -31.72 -29.98
N ARG A 485 20.38 -32.00 -28.72
CA ARG A 485 19.48 -31.80 -27.58
C ARG A 485 19.95 -30.54 -26.86
N VAL A 486 19.03 -29.60 -26.66
CA VAL A 486 19.28 -28.37 -25.91
C VAL A 486 18.38 -28.39 -24.69
N TRP A 487 18.95 -28.28 -23.51
CA TRP A 487 18.22 -28.11 -22.26
C TRP A 487 18.41 -26.70 -21.73
N ILE A 488 17.32 -26.12 -21.24
CA ILE A 488 17.31 -24.80 -20.62
C ILE A 488 16.51 -24.87 -19.34
N ASP A 489 17.15 -24.51 -18.23
CA ASP A 489 16.44 -24.24 -17.00
C ASP A 489 15.81 -22.85 -17.04
N LEU A 490 14.52 -22.82 -16.77
CA LEU A 490 13.73 -21.62 -16.56
C LEU A 490 13.39 -21.56 -15.08
N THR A 491 13.77 -20.49 -14.42
CA THR A 491 13.62 -20.36 -12.97
C THR A 491 12.83 -19.12 -12.64
N ASN A 492 11.89 -19.27 -11.70
CA ASN A 492 11.30 -18.16 -10.97
C ASN A 492 11.58 -18.41 -9.48
N PRO A 493 12.53 -17.68 -8.87
CA PRO A 493 12.90 -17.91 -7.48
C PRO A 493 11.90 -17.27 -6.50
N LYS A 494 10.96 -16.46 -6.98
CA LYS A 494 10.02 -15.67 -6.17
C LYS A 494 8.73 -16.40 -5.89
N VAL A 495 8.02 -16.03 -4.82
CA VAL A 495 6.75 -16.67 -4.42
C VAL A 495 5.69 -16.56 -5.50
N ALA A 496 5.53 -15.37 -6.09
CA ALA A 496 4.49 -15.13 -7.07
C ALA A 496 4.76 -15.87 -8.39
N PRO A 497 3.77 -16.53 -9.01
CA PRO A 497 3.87 -17.02 -10.37
C PRO A 497 3.83 -15.85 -11.36
N THR A 498 4.26 -16.08 -12.59
CA THR A 498 4.13 -15.08 -13.67
C THR A 498 2.68 -14.84 -14.10
N ILE A 499 1.82 -15.85 -13.93
CA ILE A 499 0.37 -15.80 -14.15
C ILE A 499 -0.28 -16.62 -13.03
N THR A 500 -1.23 -16.05 -12.29
CA THR A 500 -1.98 -16.80 -11.26
C THR A 500 -2.87 -17.86 -11.92
N ALA A 501 -3.19 -18.92 -11.19
CA ALA A 501 -4.05 -19.98 -11.73
C ALA A 501 -5.44 -19.46 -12.10
N ARG A 502 -6.01 -18.56 -11.27
CA ARG A 502 -7.29 -17.91 -11.55
C ARG A 502 -7.23 -17.07 -12.82
N ALA A 503 -6.17 -16.28 -13.00
CA ALA A 503 -5.97 -15.48 -14.21
C ALA A 503 -5.78 -16.34 -15.47
N ALA A 504 -5.09 -17.47 -15.35
CA ALA A 504 -4.91 -18.42 -16.45
C ALA A 504 -6.24 -19.08 -16.85
N SER A 505 -7.05 -19.51 -15.88
CA SER A 505 -8.38 -20.08 -16.10
C SER A 505 -9.35 -19.10 -16.76
N ASN A 506 -9.31 -17.83 -16.34
CA ASN A 506 -10.16 -16.76 -16.86
C ASN A 506 -9.58 -16.08 -18.12
N LYS A 507 -8.36 -16.44 -18.56
CA LYS A 507 -7.65 -15.87 -19.72
C LYS A 507 -7.48 -14.35 -19.65
N LEU A 508 -7.22 -13.82 -18.45
CA LEU A 508 -7.13 -12.37 -18.20
C LEU A 508 -5.84 -11.76 -18.72
N VAL A 509 -4.74 -12.49 -18.60
CA VAL A 509 -3.39 -12.01 -18.95
C VAL A 509 -2.90 -12.71 -20.21
N ARG A 510 -2.16 -11.98 -21.03
CA ARG A 510 -1.44 -12.56 -22.18
C ARG A 510 -0.58 -13.75 -21.70
N PRO A 511 -0.61 -14.90 -22.38
CA PRO A 511 0.28 -16.01 -22.06
C PRO A 511 1.75 -15.61 -22.12
N ASP A 512 2.56 -16.24 -21.27
CA ASP A 512 4.01 -16.15 -21.39
C ASP A 512 4.47 -16.83 -22.68
N LEU A 513 5.58 -16.35 -23.24
CA LEU A 513 6.15 -16.87 -24.48
C LEU A 513 7.56 -17.40 -24.25
N ILE A 514 7.86 -18.53 -24.86
CA ILE A 514 9.24 -19.01 -25.04
C ILE A 514 9.56 -18.91 -26.52
N LEU A 515 10.58 -18.13 -26.85
CA LEU A 515 11.02 -17.88 -28.22
C LEU A 515 12.36 -18.58 -28.45
N PHE A 516 12.47 -19.27 -29.59
CA PHE A 516 13.70 -19.86 -30.09
C PHE A 516 14.08 -19.16 -31.39
N GLU A 517 15.08 -18.29 -31.33
CA GLU A 517 15.53 -17.47 -32.46
C GLU A 517 16.86 -17.99 -32.99
N GLY A 518 16.85 -18.57 -34.18
CA GLY A 518 18.06 -19.06 -34.82
C GLY A 518 17.79 -19.87 -36.09
N LYS A 519 18.88 -20.18 -36.79
CA LYS A 519 18.85 -20.99 -38.02
C LYS A 519 18.45 -22.46 -37.79
N PRO A 520 18.90 -23.14 -36.71
CA PRO A 520 18.52 -24.53 -36.47
C PRO A 520 17.00 -24.73 -36.51
N GLU A 521 16.59 -25.86 -37.08
CA GLU A 521 15.20 -26.34 -37.12
C GLU A 521 14.86 -26.95 -35.76
N VAL A 522 13.68 -26.64 -35.20
CA VAL A 522 13.21 -27.26 -33.97
C VAL A 522 12.33 -28.46 -34.33
N ILE A 523 12.80 -29.66 -34.02
CA ILE A 523 12.10 -30.93 -34.28
C ILE A 523 11.02 -31.17 -33.23
N SER A 524 11.36 -30.97 -31.96
CA SER A 524 10.42 -31.14 -30.85
C SER A 524 10.80 -30.26 -29.65
N ALA A 525 9.80 -29.99 -28.81
CA ALA A 525 9.97 -29.34 -27.52
C ALA A 525 9.23 -30.15 -26.45
N SER A 526 9.84 -30.34 -25.28
CA SER A 526 9.24 -31.10 -24.18
C SER A 526 9.63 -30.52 -22.83
N TRP A 527 8.73 -30.64 -21.85
CA TRP A 527 9.09 -30.42 -20.44
C TRP A 527 9.76 -31.68 -19.87
N ILE A 528 10.79 -31.49 -19.05
CA ILE A 528 11.44 -32.59 -18.33
C ILE A 528 10.75 -32.77 -16.98
N SER A 529 10.19 -33.95 -16.73
CA SER A 529 9.49 -34.24 -15.47
C SER A 529 10.45 -34.55 -14.30
N ASN A 530 11.68 -35.01 -14.58
CA ASN A 530 12.71 -35.24 -13.57
C ASN A 530 14.11 -34.89 -14.08
N LYS A 531 14.72 -33.85 -13.47
CA LYS A 531 16.08 -33.42 -13.80
C LYS A 531 17.09 -34.54 -13.48
N ASN A 532 16.89 -35.35 -12.44
CA ASN A 532 17.92 -36.32 -12.01
C ASN A 532 18.08 -37.56 -12.91
N THR A 533 17.30 -37.73 -13.97
CA THR A 533 17.43 -38.88 -14.90
C THR A 533 18.28 -38.57 -16.14
N PHE A 534 18.97 -37.42 -16.22
CA PHE A 534 19.77 -37.01 -17.40
C PHE A 534 20.72 -38.08 -17.95
N ASP A 535 21.37 -38.83 -17.06
CA ASP A 535 22.51 -39.67 -17.45
C ASP A 535 22.16 -41.13 -17.71
N TYR A 536 20.98 -41.61 -17.30
CA TYR A 536 20.73 -43.06 -17.27
C TYR A 536 19.71 -43.58 -18.27
N LEU A 537 18.57 -42.92 -18.50
CA LEU A 537 17.55 -43.38 -19.45
C LEU A 537 16.73 -42.17 -19.89
N ASN A 538 16.31 -42.12 -21.16
CA ASN A 538 15.42 -41.11 -21.73
C ASN A 538 14.51 -40.47 -20.66
N PRO A 539 14.70 -39.18 -20.31
CA PRO A 539 13.88 -38.56 -19.28
C PRO A 539 12.41 -38.73 -19.65
N ILE A 540 11.54 -38.93 -18.66
CA ILE A 540 10.10 -38.80 -18.90
C ILE A 540 9.90 -37.36 -19.35
N THR A 541 9.55 -37.21 -20.62
CA THR A 541 9.36 -35.91 -21.24
C THR A 541 7.89 -35.75 -21.59
N ASP A 542 7.29 -34.69 -21.12
CA ASP A 542 5.94 -34.30 -21.52
C ASP A 542 6.06 -33.46 -22.80
N LEU A 543 5.75 -34.08 -23.94
CA LEU A 543 5.84 -33.43 -25.25
C LEU A 543 4.92 -32.21 -25.28
N ILE A 544 5.43 -31.09 -25.77
CA ILE A 544 4.65 -29.87 -25.96
C ILE A 544 3.89 -30.00 -27.29
N ASP A 545 2.59 -30.23 -27.19
CA ASP A 545 1.69 -30.32 -28.35
C ASP A 545 1.30 -28.92 -28.86
N GLN A 546 2.24 -28.28 -29.57
CA GLN A 546 2.03 -27.01 -30.27
C GLN A 546 2.63 -27.08 -31.68
N LYS A 547 1.95 -26.44 -32.65
CA LYS A 547 2.39 -26.47 -34.05
C LYS A 547 3.64 -25.63 -34.31
N GLU A 548 3.75 -24.47 -33.66
CA GLU A 548 4.89 -23.56 -33.84
C GLU A 548 5.89 -23.76 -32.71
N LEU A 549 6.90 -24.59 -32.94
CA LEU A 549 7.86 -24.98 -31.91
C LEU A 549 8.95 -23.93 -31.64
N LYS A 550 9.12 -22.92 -32.52
CA LYS A 550 10.00 -21.78 -32.23
C LYS A 550 9.33 -20.71 -31.37
N ARG A 551 8.02 -20.80 -31.17
CA ARG A 551 7.23 -19.89 -30.33
C ARG A 551 6.22 -20.67 -29.49
N LEU A 552 6.66 -21.06 -28.30
CA LEU A 552 5.80 -21.79 -27.37
C LEU A 552 4.93 -20.82 -26.57
N ILE A 553 3.64 -21.10 -26.49
CA ILE A 553 2.65 -20.36 -25.71
C ILE A 553 2.44 -21.05 -24.37
N ILE A 554 2.75 -20.38 -23.27
CA ILE A 554 2.64 -20.92 -21.90
C ILE A 554 1.47 -20.23 -21.18
N ARG A 555 0.28 -20.83 -21.27
CA ARG A 555 -0.97 -20.22 -20.76
C ARG A 555 -1.07 -20.17 -19.23
N ASN A 556 -0.45 -21.14 -18.56
CA ASN A 556 -0.48 -21.23 -17.09
C ASN A 556 0.71 -20.52 -16.42
N GLY A 557 1.49 -19.77 -17.20
CA GLY A 557 2.72 -19.11 -16.73
C GLY A 557 3.79 -20.07 -16.20
N HIS A 558 4.74 -19.49 -15.48
CA HIS A 558 5.75 -20.16 -14.69
C HIS A 558 5.39 -20.08 -13.19
N PRO A 559 5.31 -21.22 -12.48
CA PRO A 559 5.05 -21.21 -11.04
C PRO A 559 6.17 -20.49 -10.27
N GLY A 560 5.82 -19.89 -9.13
CA GLY A 560 6.80 -19.33 -8.20
C GLY A 560 7.61 -20.41 -7.49
N LYS A 561 8.81 -20.06 -7.02
CA LYS A 561 9.79 -20.94 -6.35
C LYS A 561 10.03 -22.27 -7.07
N THR A 562 10.10 -22.23 -8.40
CA THR A 562 10.35 -23.43 -9.21
C THR A 562 11.42 -23.19 -10.26
N THR A 563 12.05 -24.29 -10.65
CA THR A 563 12.83 -24.40 -11.89
C THR A 563 12.17 -25.46 -12.76
N ARG A 564 11.86 -25.11 -14.01
CA ARG A 564 11.37 -26.05 -15.03
C ARG A 564 12.39 -26.15 -16.15
N THR A 565 12.76 -27.38 -16.50
CA THR A 565 13.70 -27.61 -17.60
C THR A 565 12.94 -27.87 -18.89
N LEU A 566 13.19 -27.03 -19.89
CA LEU A 566 12.71 -27.21 -21.26
C LEU A 566 13.77 -27.96 -22.06
N GLN A 567 13.37 -28.96 -22.82
CA GLN A 567 14.21 -29.65 -23.80
C GLN A 567 13.74 -29.34 -25.21
N TYR A 568 14.66 -28.86 -26.05
CA TYR A 568 14.49 -28.85 -27.50
C TYR A 568 15.31 -29.97 -28.15
N LEU A 569 14.73 -30.65 -29.13
CA LEU A 569 15.49 -31.37 -30.16
C LEU A 569 15.58 -30.47 -31.38
N VAL A 570 16.80 -30.25 -31.86
CA VAL A 570 17.07 -29.31 -32.96
C VAL A 570 17.97 -29.95 -34.00
N LYS A 571 17.78 -29.57 -35.27
CA LYS A 571 18.61 -29.99 -36.39
C LYS A 571 19.32 -28.79 -36.99
N GLY A 572 20.61 -28.90 -37.24
CA GLY A 572 21.42 -27.81 -37.73
C GLY A 572 22.26 -27.14 -36.65
N ARG A 573 23.33 -26.49 -37.10
CA ARG A 573 24.28 -25.74 -36.27
C ARG A 573 24.08 -24.24 -36.36
N GLY A 574 24.60 -23.53 -35.38
CA GLY A 574 24.68 -22.08 -35.38
C GLY A 574 24.26 -21.46 -34.06
N SER A 575 24.31 -20.13 -34.03
CA SER A 575 23.91 -19.38 -32.86
C SER A 575 22.39 -19.31 -32.73
N VAL A 576 21.91 -19.50 -31.50
CA VAL A 576 20.51 -19.43 -31.11
C VAL A 576 20.38 -18.50 -29.91
N THR A 577 19.31 -17.72 -29.88
CA THR A 577 18.85 -17.01 -28.69
C THR A 577 17.56 -17.63 -28.21
N ILE A 578 17.49 -17.95 -26.91
CA ILE A 578 16.27 -18.44 -26.27
C ILE A 578 15.80 -17.38 -25.30
N THR A 579 14.54 -16.98 -25.43
CA THR A 579 13.94 -15.90 -24.65
C THR A 579 12.71 -16.41 -23.92
N TYR A 580 12.64 -16.17 -22.62
CA TYR A 580 11.40 -16.25 -21.86
C TYR A 580 10.84 -14.84 -21.70
N ASN A 581 9.66 -14.60 -22.25
CA ASN A 581 8.99 -13.30 -22.24
C ASN A 581 7.70 -13.42 -21.43
N SER A 582 7.74 -12.90 -20.22
CA SER A 582 6.57 -12.74 -19.36
C SER A 582 6.17 -11.27 -19.27
N VAL A 583 4.86 -11.03 -19.21
CA VAL A 583 4.34 -9.66 -18.95
C VAL A 583 4.74 -9.20 -17.56
N LYS A 584 4.52 -10.05 -16.54
CA LYS A 584 4.71 -9.71 -15.14
C LYS A 584 6.06 -10.19 -14.59
N GLY A 585 6.63 -11.26 -15.14
CA GLY A 585 7.92 -11.81 -14.72
C GLY A 585 9.15 -11.23 -15.43
N GLY A 586 8.95 -10.24 -16.31
CA GLY A 586 10.01 -9.66 -17.14
C GLY A 586 10.44 -10.54 -18.31
N THR A 587 11.48 -10.08 -19.02
CA THR A 587 12.04 -10.78 -20.18
C THR A 587 13.50 -11.16 -19.94
N VAL A 588 13.82 -12.44 -20.09
CA VAL A 588 15.19 -12.95 -20.00
C VAL A 588 15.57 -13.71 -21.26
N SER A 589 16.82 -13.53 -21.70
CA SER A 589 17.33 -14.14 -22.92
C SER A 589 18.72 -14.73 -22.72
N LYS A 590 18.99 -15.87 -23.36
CA LYS A 590 20.31 -16.50 -23.37
C LYS A 590 20.69 -16.86 -24.79
N LYS A 591 21.84 -16.35 -25.22
CA LYS A 591 22.47 -16.72 -26.48
C LYS A 591 23.38 -17.93 -26.26
N LEU A 592 23.29 -18.93 -27.11
CA LEU A 592 24.13 -20.13 -27.13
C LEU A 592 24.57 -20.47 -28.57
N SER A 593 25.57 -21.35 -28.69
CA SER A 593 26.00 -21.95 -29.96
C SER A 593 25.67 -23.43 -29.96
N ILE A 594 25.21 -23.93 -31.10
CA ILE A 594 25.03 -25.36 -31.37
C ILE A 594 26.09 -25.74 -32.40
N ASP A 595 27.10 -26.50 -31.98
CA ASP A 595 28.35 -26.74 -32.74
C ASP A 595 28.59 -28.21 -33.11
#